data_AF-A0AAU2CFV8-F1
#
_entry.id   AF-A0AAU2CFV8-F1
#
_cell.length_a   1.000
_cell.length_b   1.000
_cell.length_c   1.000
_cell.angle_alpha   90.00
_cell.angle_beta   90.00
_cell.angle_gamma   90.00
#
_symmetry.space_group_name_H-M   'P 1'
#
loop_
_entity.id
_entity.type
_entity.pdbx_description
1 polymer ?
#
loop_
_entity_poly.entity_id
_entity_poly.type
_entity_poly.pdbx_seq_one_letter_code
_entity_poly.pdbx_strand_id
1 'polypeptide(L)'
;MLSGRSWEDYLELAVTEIRDYGATSVQVCRRLRALFEGLLASLPAACGPALHAELRLLDEAVEREFADDLRRAEARTADSQGIGGRRTRDAAPGGAPPDEPGP
;
A
#
# COMPACT_ATOMS: atom_id res chain seq x y z
N MET A 1 -26.85 -9.19 -6.40
CA MET A 1 -25.93 -9.09 -5.24
C MET A 1 -25.32 -10.47 -5.05
N LEU A 2 -24.00 -10.60 -4.99
CA LEU A 2 -23.35 -11.89 -4.78
C LEU A 2 -23.79 -12.45 -3.43
N SER A 3 -24.75 -13.37 -3.43
CA SER A 3 -25.13 -14.12 -2.25
C SER A 3 -24.04 -15.15 -1.97
N GLY A 4 -23.20 -14.91 -0.96
CA GLY A 4 -22.32 -15.97 -0.48
C GLY A 4 -21.21 -15.54 0.48
N ARG A 5 -20.74 -14.29 0.42
CA ARG A 5 -19.57 -13.88 1.20
C ARG A 5 -19.59 -12.37 1.48
N SER A 6 -19.31 -11.98 2.72
CA SER A 6 -19.21 -10.57 3.11
C SER A 6 -17.99 -9.90 2.49
N TRP A 7 -17.92 -8.57 2.52
CA TRP A 7 -16.73 -7.85 2.05
C TRP A 7 -15.49 -8.24 2.87
N GLU A 8 -15.69 -8.40 4.16
CA GLU A 8 -14.70 -8.77 5.16
C GLU A 8 -14.08 -10.14 4.84
N ASP A 9 -14.91 -11.12 4.52
CA ASP A 9 -14.45 -12.46 4.15
C ASP A 9 -13.65 -12.48 2.84
N TYR A 10 -13.90 -11.52 1.93
CA TYR A 10 -13.10 -11.37 0.70
C TYR A 10 -11.77 -10.66 0.99
N LEU A 11 -11.79 -9.65 1.86
CA LEU A 11 -10.59 -8.97 2.31
C LEU A 11 -9.64 -9.95 2.99
N GLU A 12 -10.13 -10.71 3.97
CA GLU A 12 -9.35 -11.72 4.70
C GLU A 12 -8.77 -12.76 3.74
N LEU A 13 -9.60 -13.32 2.86
CA LEU A 13 -9.16 -14.27 1.84
C LEU A 13 -8.04 -13.72 0.96
N ALA A 14 -8.07 -12.42 0.63
CA ALA A 14 -7.10 -11.81 -0.25
C ALA A 14 -5.74 -11.53 0.42
N VAL A 15 -5.71 -11.34 1.74
CA VAL A 15 -4.51 -10.78 2.41
C VAL A 15 -3.91 -11.65 3.51
N THR A 16 -4.66 -12.60 4.08
CA THR A 16 -4.17 -13.40 5.22
C THR A 16 -2.89 -14.16 4.89
N GLU A 17 -2.86 -14.91 3.78
CA GLU A 17 -1.65 -15.65 3.39
C GLU A 17 -0.48 -14.72 3.02
N ILE A 18 -0.77 -13.58 2.37
CA ILE A 18 0.26 -12.60 2.02
C ILE A 18 0.89 -12.03 3.29
N ARG A 19 0.08 -11.72 4.31
CA ARG A 19 0.57 -11.25 5.61
C ARG A 19 1.36 -12.34 6.33
N ASP A 20 0.82 -13.55 6.40
CA ASP A 20 1.41 -14.63 7.19
C ASP A 20 2.74 -15.11 6.61
N TYR A 21 2.81 -15.35 5.30
CA TYR A 21 4.05 -15.78 4.64
C TYR A 21 4.97 -14.61 4.28
N GLY A 22 4.43 -13.41 4.13
CA GLY A 22 5.18 -12.21 3.78
C GLY A 22 5.72 -11.42 4.98
N ALA A 23 5.36 -11.78 6.22
CA ALA A 23 5.76 -11.05 7.43
C ALA A 23 7.28 -10.83 7.54
N THR A 24 8.08 -11.78 7.05
CA THR A 24 9.56 -11.75 7.05
C THR A 24 10.15 -10.77 6.03
N SER A 25 9.33 -10.23 5.13
CA SER A 25 9.74 -9.31 4.06
C SER A 25 9.26 -7.89 4.36
N VAL A 26 10.21 -7.02 4.71
CA VAL A 26 9.97 -5.57 4.90
C VAL A 26 9.18 -5.00 3.73
N GLN A 27 9.55 -5.33 2.49
CA GLN A 27 8.90 -4.77 1.31
C GLN A 27 7.46 -5.26 1.10
N VAL A 28 7.13 -6.48 1.53
CA VAL A 28 5.74 -6.98 1.49
C VAL A 28 4.90 -6.25 2.54
N CYS A 29 5.41 -6.10 3.77
CA CYS A 29 4.72 -5.36 4.83
C CYS A 29 4.40 -3.92 4.40
N ARG A 30 5.39 -3.23 3.82
CA ARG A 30 5.22 -1.84 3.34
C ARG A 30 4.17 -1.72 2.24
N ARG A 31 4.12 -2.68 1.32
CA ARG A 31 3.13 -2.70 0.23
C ARG A 31 1.73 -3.06 0.71
N LEU A 32 1.61 -4.01 1.64
CA LEU A 32 0.32 -4.33 2.28
C LEU A 32 -0.24 -3.12 3.03
N ARG A 33 0.62 -2.41 3.77
CA ARG A 33 0.22 -1.16 4.42
C ARG A 33 -0.27 -0.11 3.41
N ALA A 34 0.46 0.10 2.32
CA ALA A 34 0.05 1.02 1.26
C ALA A 34 -1.30 0.61 0.61
N LEU A 35 -1.53 -0.69 0.42
CA LEU A 35 -2.81 -1.22 -0.05
C LEU A 35 -3.94 -0.86 0.93
N PHE A 36 -3.79 -1.16 2.23
CA PHE A 36 -4.83 -0.91 3.22
C PHE A 36 -5.12 0.58 3.39
N GLU A 37 -4.10 1.42 3.45
CA GLU A 37 -4.25 2.88 3.54
C GLU A 37 -4.92 3.45 2.27
N GLY A 38 -4.56 2.95 1.09
CA GLY A 38 -5.19 3.32 -0.17
C GLY A 38 -6.67 2.91 -0.23
N LEU A 39 -7.02 1.71 0.26
CA LEU A 39 -8.40 1.24 0.35
C LEU A 39 -9.21 2.06 1.36
N LEU A 40 -8.64 2.40 2.52
CA LEU A 40 -9.27 3.28 3.50
C LEU A 40 -9.60 4.67 2.92
N ALA A 41 -8.71 5.20 2.07
CA ALA A 41 -8.93 6.47 1.41
C ALA A 41 -9.98 6.42 0.28
N SER A 42 -10.22 5.24 -0.30
CA SER A 42 -11.00 5.10 -1.54
C SER A 42 -12.38 4.45 -1.35
N LEU A 43 -12.58 3.70 -0.27
CA LEU A 43 -13.80 2.92 -0.03
C LEU A 43 -14.74 3.59 0.99
N PRO A 44 -16.04 3.22 1.00
CA PRO A 44 -16.98 3.70 2.00
C PRO A 44 -16.55 3.37 3.43
N ALA A 45 -16.91 4.22 4.39
CA ALA A 45 -16.56 4.06 5.80
C ALA A 45 -17.01 2.72 6.42
N ALA A 46 -18.04 2.08 5.87
CA ALA A 46 -18.49 0.75 6.29
C ALA A 46 -17.41 -0.33 6.14
N CYS A 47 -16.49 -0.20 5.17
CA CYS A 47 -15.35 -1.11 4.99
C CYS A 47 -14.22 -0.86 6.01
N GLY A 48 -14.25 0.29 6.70
CA GLY A 48 -13.20 0.77 7.58
C GLY A 48 -12.85 -0.19 8.72
N PRO A 49 -13.80 -0.71 9.51
CA PRO A 49 -13.48 -1.58 10.64
C PRO A 49 -12.61 -2.79 10.28
N ALA A 50 -12.92 -3.44 9.15
CA ALA A 50 -12.16 -4.61 8.67
C ALA A 50 -10.74 -4.23 8.22
N LEU A 51 -10.60 -3.13 7.47
CA LEU A 51 -9.29 -2.64 7.04
C LEU A 51 -8.39 -2.23 8.22
N HIS A 52 -8.97 -1.60 9.25
CA HIS A 52 -8.22 -1.29 10.48
C HIS A 52 -7.83 -2.55 11.27
N ALA A 53 -8.64 -3.61 11.22
CA ALA A 53 -8.26 -4.89 11.82
C ALA A 53 -7.03 -5.49 11.11
N GLU A 54 -7.02 -5.51 9.78
CA GLU A 54 -5.87 -5.98 9.00
C GLU A 54 -4.60 -5.15 9.22
N LEU A 55 -4.72 -3.82 9.35
CA LEU A 55 -3.58 -2.96 9.69
C LEU A 55 -2.97 -3.31 11.07
N ARG A 56 -3.81 -3.55 12.09
CA ARG A 56 -3.33 -3.96 13.41
C ARG A 56 -2.64 -5.32 13.36
N LEU A 57 -3.24 -6.26 12.64
CA LEU A 57 -2.70 -7.60 12.42
C LEU A 57 -1.34 -7.57 11.69
N LEU A 58 -1.17 -6.65 10.74
CA LEU A 58 0.12 -6.40 10.09
C LEU A 58 1.15 -5.81 11.06
N ASP A 59 0.74 -4.84 11.89
CA ASP A 59 1.62 -4.24 12.90
C ASP A 59 2.12 -5.26 13.93
N GLU A 60 1.25 -6.16 14.37
CA GLU A 60 1.61 -7.27 15.27
C GLU A 60 2.58 -8.26 14.60
N ALA A 61 2.38 -8.56 13.32
CA ALA A 61 3.28 -9.42 12.56
C ALA A 61 4.68 -8.80 12.44
N VAL A 62 4.75 -7.50 12.14
CA VAL A 62 6.02 -6.73 12.08
C VAL A 62 6.74 -6.75 13.43
N GLU A 63 6.03 -6.55 14.54
CA GLU A 63 6.62 -6.58 15.89
C GLU A 63 7.24 -7.92 16.25
N ARG A 64 6.55 -8.99 15.90
CA ARG A 64 6.98 -10.35 16.20
C ARG A 64 8.19 -10.76 15.36
N GLU A 65 8.24 -10.32 14.10
CA GLU A 65 9.22 -10.79 13.13
C GLU A 65 10.55 -10.04 13.18
N PHE A 66 10.52 -8.70 13.28
CA PHE A 66 11.74 -7.90 13.22
C PHE A 66 12.18 -7.49 14.62
N ALA A 67 13.34 -7.97 15.08
CA ALA A 67 13.88 -7.60 16.38
C ALA A 67 14.44 -6.16 16.45
N ASP A 68 14.83 -5.61 15.30
CA ASP A 68 15.48 -4.30 15.15
C ASP A 68 14.44 -3.19 14.91
N ASP A 69 14.54 -2.12 15.69
CA ASP A 69 13.58 -1.00 15.66
C ASP A 69 13.59 -0.24 14.34
N LEU A 70 14.76 -0.11 13.70
CA LEU A 70 14.86 0.55 12.40
C LEU A 70 14.11 -0.26 11.32
N ARG A 71 14.25 -1.59 11.32
CA ARG A 71 13.49 -2.47 10.44
C ARG A 71 12.00 -2.45 10.72
N ARG A 72 11.57 -2.43 11.99
CA ARG A 72 10.15 -2.28 12.34
C ARG A 72 9.58 -0.98 11.80
N ALA A 73 10.28 0.13 12.01
CA ALA A 73 9.88 1.45 11.52
C ALA A 73 9.81 1.48 9.99
N GLU A 74 10.78 0.87 9.31
CA GLU A 74 10.77 0.76 7.85
C GLU A 74 9.58 -0.08 7.37
N ALA A 75 9.35 -1.26 7.95
CA ALA A 75 8.25 -2.16 7.58
C ALA A 75 6.86 -1.53 7.80
N ARG A 76 6.75 -0.59 8.74
CA ARG A 76 5.54 0.20 9.03
C ARG A 76 5.36 1.43 8.16
N THR A 77 6.28 1.71 7.25
CA THR A 77 6.17 2.84 6.34
C THR A 77 5.57 2.38 5.02
N ALA A 78 4.37 2.86 4.70
CA ALA A 78 3.69 2.53 3.46
C ALA A 78 4.60 2.76 2.23
N ASP A 79 4.71 1.77 1.36
CA ASP A 79 5.38 1.91 0.07
C ASP A 79 4.38 1.72 -1.08
N SER A 80 4.01 2.84 -1.71
CA SER A 80 3.09 2.89 -2.84
C SER A 80 3.75 2.58 -4.19
N GLN A 81 5.05 2.24 -4.22
CA GLN A 81 5.77 1.92 -5.46
C GLN A 81 5.29 0.58 -6.04
N GLY A 82 4.27 0.64 -6.92
CA GLY A 82 3.82 -0.49 -7.73
C GLY A 82 2.31 -0.70 -7.83
N ILE A 83 1.48 0.03 -7.08
CA ILE A 83 0.03 0.02 -7.25
C ILE A 83 -0.30 1.15 -8.23
N GLY A 84 -0.56 0.82 -9.49
CA GLY A 84 -0.62 1.76 -10.62
C GLY A 84 -1.52 2.98 -10.41
N GLY A 85 -0.93 4.09 -9.95
CA GLY A 85 -1.43 5.44 -10.12
C GLY A 85 -0.28 6.25 -10.69
N ARG A 86 -0.38 6.67 -11.95
CA ARG A 86 0.61 7.56 -12.57
C ARG A 86 0.85 8.70 -11.59
N ARG A 87 2.06 8.85 -11.05
CA ARG A 87 2.52 10.20 -10.69
C ARG A 87 2.31 10.99 -11.97
N THR A 88 1.32 11.89 -11.99
CA THR A 88 1.29 12.96 -12.98
C THR A 88 2.68 13.50 -12.95
N ARG A 89 3.44 13.18 -14.00
CA ARG A 89 4.73 13.78 -14.27
C ARG A 89 4.39 15.26 -14.18
N ASP A 90 4.88 15.94 -13.14
CA ASP A 90 4.80 17.40 -13.10
C ASP A 90 5.27 17.84 -14.47
N ALA A 91 4.33 18.37 -15.26
CA ALA A 91 4.64 18.91 -16.55
C ALA A 91 5.56 20.08 -16.22
N ALA A 92 6.85 19.90 -16.52
CA ALA A 92 7.80 20.98 -16.50
C ALA A 92 7.16 22.19 -17.22
N PRO A 93 7.21 23.41 -16.64
CA PRO A 93 6.82 24.58 -17.40
C PRO A 93 7.75 24.66 -18.61
N GLY A 94 7.14 24.73 -19.80
CA GLY A 94 7.81 24.58 -21.08
C GLY A 94 9.08 25.42 -21.20
N GLY A 95 10.21 24.74 -21.37
CA GLY A 95 11.41 25.36 -21.92
C GLY A 95 11.17 25.62 -23.39
N ALA A 96 11.23 26.90 -23.78
CA ALA A 96 11.18 27.33 -25.17
C ALA A 96 12.26 26.60 -26.01
N PRO A 97 12.00 26.30 -27.29
CA PRO A 97 13.00 25.70 -28.14
C PRO A 97 14.18 26.66 -28.36
N PRO A 98 15.41 26.15 -28.54
CA PRO A 98 16.56 26.99 -28.83
C PRO A 98 16.45 27.60 -30.24
N ASP A 99 16.87 28.87 -30.36
CA ASP A 99 17.02 29.55 -31.65
C ASP A 99 18.02 28.78 -32.53
N GLU A 100 17.58 28.31 -33.69
CA GLU A 100 18.47 27.81 -34.74
C GLU A 100 19.24 28.98 -35.37
N PRO A 101 20.56 28.88 -35.55
CA PRO A 101 21.29 29.87 -36.34
C PRO A 101 21.02 29.63 -37.83
N GLY A 102 20.45 30.64 -38.49
CA GLY A 102 20.33 30.70 -39.95
C GLY A 102 21.68 30.86 -40.67
N PRO A 103 21.72 30.69 -42.00
CA PRO A 103 22.94 30.55 -42.80
C PRO A 103 23.81 31.82 -42.86
#